data_AF-A0A2H5VEX7-F1
#
_entry.id   AF-A0A2H5VEX7-F1
#
_cell.length_a   1.000
_cell.length_b   1.000
_cell.length_c   1.000
_cell.angle_alpha   90.00
_cell.angle_beta   90.00
_cell.angle_gamma   90.00
#
_symmetry.space_group_name_H-M   'P 1'
#
loop_
_entity.id
_entity.type
_entity.pdbx_description
1 polymer ?
#
loop_
_entity_poly.entity_id
_entity_poly.type
_entity_poly.pdbx_seq_one_letter_code
_entity_poly.pdbx_strand_id
1 'polypeptide(L)'
;MIDLSYIMILITSGVVALLVYLWLNLRKNFKEKEELSMIINSIVSEQAKRLNKLEEKMVEISLKLDLLEIKKKEEIITSQRSQKKMIHDESLKIKNDLSPTEREVLELLKEGERSVRDIRIKVKLSREHLARLLKKLYVEGYLERDESKKPYLYRLTEKGKIKLK
;
A
#
# COMPACT_ATOMS: atom_id res chain seq x y z
N MET A 1 -59.87 22.27 52.38
CA MET A 1 -59.10 21.02 52.19
C MET A 1 -58.92 20.85 50.70
N ILE A 2 -57.71 20.55 50.22
CA ILE A 2 -57.48 20.28 48.80
C ILE A 2 -58.03 18.88 48.51
N ASP A 3 -58.91 18.74 47.54
CA ASP A 3 -59.50 17.46 47.17
C ASP A 3 -58.46 16.54 46.51
N LEU A 4 -58.39 15.29 46.96
CA LEU A 4 -57.43 14.28 46.50
C LEU A 4 -57.50 14.04 44.97
N SER A 5 -58.67 14.25 44.37
CA SER A 5 -58.89 14.17 42.93
C SER A 5 -58.05 15.17 42.13
N TYR A 6 -57.88 16.40 42.65
CA TYR A 6 -57.11 17.44 41.99
C TYR A 6 -55.62 17.09 41.92
N ILE A 7 -55.08 16.48 42.99
CA ILE A 7 -53.68 16.03 43.05
C ILE A 7 -53.43 14.91 42.03
N MET A 8 -54.37 13.96 41.90
CA MET A 8 -54.25 12.88 40.92
C MET A 8 -54.25 13.39 39.48
N ILE A 9 -55.08 14.38 39.16
CA ILE A 9 -55.13 15.00 37.82
C ILE A 9 -53.80 15.68 37.48
N LEU A 10 -53.21 16.42 38.42
CA LEU A 10 -51.92 17.08 38.23
C LEU A 10 -50.78 16.07 37.97
N ILE A 11 -50.76 14.95 38.70
CA ILE A 11 -49.76 13.90 38.50
C ILE A 11 -49.94 13.28 37.11
N THR A 12 -51.17 12.95 36.72
CA THR A 12 -51.43 12.33 35.41
C THR A 12 -51.05 13.25 34.24
N SER A 13 -51.32 14.55 34.32
CA SER A 13 -50.92 15.49 33.27
C SER A 13 -49.40 15.63 33.18
N GLY A 14 -48.70 15.61 34.31
CA GLY A 14 -47.24 15.58 34.37
C GLY A 14 -46.66 14.31 33.72
N VAL A 15 -47.24 13.14 34.01
CA VAL A 15 -46.82 11.87 33.38
C VAL A 15 -47.08 11.88 31.88
N VAL A 16 -48.24 12.38 31.43
CA VAL A 16 -48.55 12.49 30.00
C VAL A 16 -47.58 13.45 29.31
N ALA A 17 -47.27 14.59 29.91
CA ALA A 17 -46.29 15.53 29.38
C ALA A 17 -44.89 14.91 29.29
N LEU A 18 -44.49 14.14 30.30
CA LEU A 18 -43.23 13.39 30.30
C LEU A 18 -43.19 12.34 29.18
N LEU A 19 -44.26 11.57 29.01
CA LEU A 19 -44.37 10.58 27.94
C LEU A 19 -44.32 11.22 26.55
N VAL A 20 -45.01 12.36 26.36
CA VAL A 20 -44.96 13.13 25.11
C VAL A 20 -43.55 13.66 24.86
N TYR A 21 -42.89 14.20 25.88
CA TYR A 21 -41.51 14.67 25.77
C TYR A 21 -40.55 13.53 25.37
N LEU A 22 -40.65 12.37 26.01
CA LEU A 22 -39.86 11.19 25.69
C LEU A 22 -40.15 10.70 24.26
N TRP A 23 -41.41 10.66 23.85
CA TRP A 23 -41.80 10.27 22.49
C TRP A 23 -41.23 11.22 21.43
N LEU A 24 -41.32 12.53 21.65
CA LEU A 24 -40.75 13.53 20.74
C LEU A 24 -39.22 13.41 20.66
N ASN A 25 -38.55 13.19 21.80
CA ASN A 25 -37.10 13.03 21.85
C ASN A 25 -36.64 11.77 21.11
N LEU A 26 -37.32 10.64 21.33
CA LEU A 26 -37.05 9.39 20.62
C LEU A 26 -37.27 9.52 19.11
N ARG A 27 -38.34 10.21 18.70
CA ARG A 27 -38.67 10.43 17.29
C ARG A 27 -37.61 11.26 16.56
N LYS A 28 -37.07 12.31 17.20
CA LYS A 28 -35.97 13.10 16.64
C LYS A 28 -34.71 12.26 16.42
N ASN A 29 -34.31 11.50 17.43
CA ASN A 29 -33.12 10.65 17.38
C ASN A 29 -33.23 9.53 16.33
N PHE A 30 -34.43 9.03 16.07
CA PHE A 30 -34.65 8.01 15.05
C PHE A 30 -34.44 8.56 13.63
N LYS A 31 -34.96 9.76 13.35
CA LYS A 31 -34.83 10.41 12.03
C LYS A 31 -33.38 10.72 11.67
N GLU A 32 -32.59 11.20 12.63
CA GLU A 32 -31.16 11.47 12.44
C GLU A 32 -30.36 10.18 12.14
N LYS A 33 -30.68 9.07 12.82
CA LYS A 33 -30.05 7.77 12.53
C LYS A 33 -30.36 7.26 11.13
N GLU A 34 -31.57 7.49 10.65
CA GLU A 34 -32.00 7.07 9.31
C GLU A 34 -31.23 7.84 8.22
N GLU A 35 -31.11 9.16 8.35
CA GLU A 35 -30.31 10.00 7.44
C GLU A 35 -28.83 9.59 7.44
N LEU A 36 -28.24 9.38 8.63
CA LEU A 36 -26.87 8.89 8.75
C LEU A 36 -26.69 7.52 8.09
N SER A 37 -27.67 6.62 8.22
CA SER A 37 -27.60 5.30 7.59
C SER A 37 -27.58 5.38 6.06
N MET A 38 -28.34 6.31 5.46
CA MET A 38 -28.33 6.53 4.01
C MET A 38 -26.98 7.06 3.52
N ILE A 39 -26.37 7.99 4.26
CA ILE A 39 -25.03 8.53 3.95
C ILE A 39 -23.97 7.43 4.07
N ILE A 40 -24.01 6.62 5.13
CA ILE A 40 -23.07 5.50 5.31
C ILE A 40 -23.22 4.51 4.16
N ASN A 41 -24.46 4.13 3.82
CA ASN A 41 -24.72 3.18 2.73
C ASN A 41 -24.26 3.73 1.37
N SER A 42 -24.45 5.02 1.10
CA SER A 42 -24.00 5.63 -0.15
C SER A 42 -22.47 5.58 -0.26
N ILE A 43 -21.75 5.97 0.80
CA ILE A 43 -20.28 5.92 0.87
C ILE A 43 -19.80 4.47 0.70
N VAL A 44 -20.37 3.52 1.44
CA VAL A 44 -20.00 2.10 1.36
C VAL A 44 -20.24 1.56 -0.04
N SER A 45 -21.37 1.89 -0.66
CA SER A 45 -21.68 1.46 -2.02
C SER A 45 -20.73 2.07 -3.06
N GLU A 46 -20.30 3.33 -2.88
CA GLU A 46 -19.34 3.97 -3.75
C GLU A 46 -17.95 3.33 -3.62
N GLN A 47 -17.53 3.05 -2.39
CA GLN A 47 -16.26 2.37 -2.14
C GLN A 47 -16.25 0.95 -2.71
N ALA A 48 -17.36 0.21 -2.58
CA ALA A 48 -17.53 -1.10 -3.22
C ALA A 48 -17.41 -1.01 -4.75
N LYS A 49 -18.02 -0.01 -5.38
CA LYS A 49 -17.88 0.22 -6.83
C LYS A 49 -16.44 0.53 -7.23
N ARG A 50 -15.73 1.36 -6.46
CA ARG A 50 -14.31 1.67 -6.71
C ARG A 50 -13.44 0.43 -6.56
N LEU A 51 -13.69 -0.43 -5.58
CA LEU A 51 -13.00 -1.70 -5.39
C LEU A 51 -13.19 -2.62 -6.60
N ASN A 52 -14.43 -2.85 -7.03
CA ASN A 52 -14.71 -3.69 -8.20
C ASN A 52 -13.99 -3.19 -9.46
N LYS A 53 -13.92 -1.87 -9.66
CA LYS A 53 -13.20 -1.27 -10.80
C LYS A 53 -11.69 -1.46 -10.71
N LEU A 54 -11.13 -1.51 -9.50
CA LEU A 54 -9.72 -1.82 -9.30
C LEU A 54 -9.44 -3.30 -9.54
N GLU A 55 -10.32 -4.19 -9.09
CA GLU A 55 -10.23 -5.63 -9.35
C GLU A 55 -10.24 -5.93 -10.86
N GLU A 56 -11.14 -5.30 -11.61
CA GLU A 56 -11.21 -5.44 -13.08
C GLU A 56 -9.88 -5.03 -13.75
N LYS A 57 -9.31 -3.90 -13.34
CA LYS A 57 -7.99 -3.45 -13.84
C LYS A 57 -6.85 -4.37 -13.44
N MET A 58 -6.89 -4.97 -12.25
CA MET A 58 -5.87 -5.93 -11.82
C MET A 58 -5.90 -7.19 -12.69
N VAL A 59 -7.10 -7.69 -13.02
CA VAL A 59 -7.26 -8.82 -13.95
C VAL A 59 -6.71 -8.47 -15.33
N GLU A 60 -7.04 -7.29 -15.87
CA GLU A 60 -6.53 -6.84 -17.16
C GLU A 60 -4.99 -6.76 -17.20
N ILE A 61 -4.38 -6.21 -16.15
CA ILE A 61 -2.92 -6.13 -16.03
C ILE A 61 -2.29 -7.52 -15.91
N SER A 62 -2.89 -8.42 -15.13
CA SER A 62 -2.41 -9.81 -14.99
C SER A 62 -2.40 -10.52 -16.34
N LEU A 63 -3.48 -10.43 -17.12
CA LEU A 63 -3.55 -11.00 -18.46
C LEU A 63 -2.47 -10.43 -19.38
N LYS A 64 -2.25 -9.11 -19.34
CA LYS A 64 -1.19 -8.48 -20.13
C LYS A 64 0.20 -8.95 -19.71
N LEU A 65 0.44 -9.16 -18.41
CA LEU A 65 1.71 -9.69 -17.90
C LEU A 65 1.93 -11.13 -18.37
N ASP A 66 0.92 -11.99 -18.26
CA ASP A 66 1.01 -13.39 -18.72
C ASP A 66 1.33 -13.46 -20.22
N LEU A 67 0.67 -12.62 -21.03
CA LEU A 67 0.95 -12.52 -22.47
C LEU A 67 2.39 -12.04 -22.75
N LEU A 68 2.88 -11.05 -22.00
CA LEU A 68 4.24 -10.55 -22.13
C LEU A 68 5.27 -11.61 -21.70
N GLU A 69 4.99 -12.39 -20.66
CA GLU A 69 5.85 -13.50 -20.23
C GLU A 69 5.91 -14.60 -21.29
N ILE A 70 4.79 -14.95 -21.92
CA ILE A 70 4.75 -15.89 -23.05
C ILE A 70 5.58 -15.36 -24.22
N LYS A 71 5.35 -14.11 -24.64
CA LYS A 71 6.10 -13.49 -25.74
C LYS A 71 7.61 -13.44 -25.45
N LYS A 72 7.99 -13.11 -24.22
CA LYS A 72 9.40 -13.11 -23.79
C LYS A 72 9.99 -14.52 -23.83
N LYS A 73 9.24 -15.55 -23.42
CA LYS A 73 9.69 -16.94 -23.48
C LYS A 73 9.88 -17.41 -24.93
N GLU A 74 9.00 -16.99 -25.84
CA GLU A 74 9.12 -17.26 -27.28
C GLU A 74 10.30 -16.51 -27.93
N GLU A 75 10.54 -15.24 -27.54
CA GLU A 75 11.71 -14.47 -27.99
C GLU A 75 13.03 -15.07 -27.46
N ILE A 76 13.04 -15.61 -26.24
CA ILE A 76 14.21 -16.32 -25.67
C ILE A 76 14.47 -17.63 -26.44
N ILE A 77 13.44 -18.42 -26.74
CA ILE A 77 13.57 -19.67 -27.51
C ILE A 77 14.03 -19.40 -28.95
N THR A 78 13.53 -18.33 -29.56
CA THR A 78 13.90 -17.93 -30.94
C THR A 78 15.31 -17.32 -30.99
N SER A 79 15.72 -16.55 -29.98
CA SER A 79 17.06 -15.95 -29.89
C SER A 79 18.15 -16.96 -29.51
N GLN A 80 17.84 -17.97 -28.70
CA GLN A 80 18.79 -19.03 -28.32
C GLN A 80 19.18 -19.94 -29.49
N ARG A 81 18.32 -20.12 -30.51
CA ARG A 81 18.63 -20.92 -31.69
C ARG A 81 19.59 -20.22 -32.66
N SER A 82 19.64 -18.88 -32.63
CA SER A 82 20.49 -18.04 -33.49
C SER A 82 21.79 -17.59 -32.82
N GLN A 83 21.88 -17.57 -31.48
CA GLN A 83 23.05 -17.05 -30.75
C GLN A 83 24.11 -18.09 -30.33
N LYS A 84 23.94 -19.40 -30.57
CA LYS A 84 24.98 -20.38 -30.18
C LYS A 84 26.28 -20.32 -31.02
N LYS A 85 26.40 -19.42 -32.01
CA LYS A 85 27.59 -19.34 -32.88
C LYS A 85 28.31 -17.98 -32.91
N MET A 86 27.86 -16.96 -32.19
CA MET A 86 28.49 -15.64 -32.19
C MET A 86 28.08 -14.85 -30.95
N ILE A 87 28.97 -13.96 -30.47
CA ILE A 87 28.78 -12.99 -29.37
C ILE A 87 29.23 -13.49 -27.99
N HIS A 88 30.54 -13.71 -27.88
CA HIS A 88 31.32 -13.69 -26.64
C HIS A 88 31.79 -12.25 -26.28
N ASP A 89 31.25 -11.18 -26.91
CA ASP A 89 31.96 -9.88 -26.92
C ASP A 89 31.09 -8.60 -26.83
N GLU A 90 29.82 -8.65 -26.41
CA GLU A 90 28.99 -7.42 -26.43
C GLU A 90 28.10 -7.15 -25.20
N SER A 91 28.28 -7.89 -24.11
CA SER A 91 27.48 -7.70 -22.88
C SER A 91 27.96 -6.59 -21.93
N LEU A 92 28.88 -5.71 -22.34
CA LEU A 92 29.51 -4.74 -21.44
C LEU A 92 29.06 -3.26 -21.60
N LYS A 93 28.17 -2.91 -22.53
CA LYS A 93 27.92 -1.49 -22.86
C LYS A 93 26.52 -0.91 -22.69
N ILE A 94 25.50 -1.64 -22.22
CA ILE A 94 24.13 -1.09 -22.21
C ILE A 94 23.38 -1.33 -20.89
N LYS A 95 23.88 -0.75 -19.79
CA LYS A 95 23.11 -0.29 -18.59
C LYS A 95 24.03 0.32 -17.51
N ASN A 96 24.81 1.34 -17.86
CA ASN A 96 25.85 1.84 -16.95
C ASN A 96 25.51 3.07 -16.11
N ASP A 97 24.32 3.65 -16.24
CA ASP A 97 23.94 4.77 -15.37
C ASP A 97 23.04 4.27 -14.23
N LEU A 98 23.57 4.33 -13.01
CA LEU A 98 22.79 4.21 -11.77
C LEU A 98 21.74 5.33 -11.75
N SER A 99 20.51 5.00 -11.37
CA SER A 99 19.50 6.02 -11.07
C SER A 99 20.01 6.92 -9.92
N PRO A 100 19.64 8.22 -9.86
CA PRO A 100 20.06 9.11 -8.77
C PRO A 100 19.78 8.54 -7.38
N THR A 101 18.65 7.85 -7.21
CA THR A 101 18.24 7.20 -5.95
C THR A 101 19.03 5.92 -5.65
N GLU A 102 19.46 5.18 -6.68
CA GLU A 102 20.34 4.01 -6.53
C GLU A 102 21.71 4.43 -6.01
N ARG A 103 22.26 5.48 -6.61
CA ARG A 103 23.54 6.06 -6.20
C ARG A 103 23.51 6.54 -4.76
N GLU A 104 22.45 7.28 -4.38
CA GLU A 104 22.26 7.77 -3.02
C GLU A 104 22.23 6.61 -2.00
N VAL A 105 21.48 5.53 -2.29
CA VAL A 105 21.46 4.34 -1.42
C VAL A 105 22.83 3.65 -1.31
N LEU A 106 23.56 3.53 -2.41
CA LEU A 106 24.89 2.91 -2.41
C LEU A 106 25.92 3.75 -1.67
N GLU A 107 25.87 5.08 -1.79
CA GLU A 107 26.71 6.01 -1.02
C GLU A 107 26.44 5.89 0.48
N LEU A 108 25.17 5.80 0.88
CA LEU A 108 24.81 5.60 2.29
C LEU A 108 25.31 4.28 2.87
N LEU A 109 25.37 3.22 2.06
CA LEU A 109 25.86 1.90 2.47
C LEU A 109 27.38 1.77 2.37
N LYS A 110 28.06 2.72 1.73
CA LYS A 110 29.52 2.84 1.77
C LYS A 110 30.01 3.30 3.15
N GLU A 111 29.22 4.10 3.86
CA GLU A 111 29.53 4.57 5.22
C GLU A 111 29.43 3.47 6.28
N GLY A 112 28.68 2.40 6.01
CA GLY A 112 28.50 1.27 6.92
C GLY A 112 27.20 0.51 6.70
N GLU A 113 27.05 -0.63 7.37
CA GLU A 113 25.85 -1.45 7.31
C GLU A 113 24.66 -0.73 7.93
N ARG A 114 23.50 -0.73 7.26
CA ARG A 114 22.30 -0.01 7.71
C ARG A 114 21.05 -0.87 7.56
N SER A 115 20.07 -0.61 8.43
CA SER A 115 18.74 -1.22 8.31
C SER A 115 17.88 -0.49 7.29
N VAL A 116 16.84 -1.15 6.77
CA VAL A 116 15.83 -0.53 5.87
C VAL A 116 15.23 0.74 6.48
N ARG A 117 15.07 0.78 7.81
CA ARG A 117 14.51 1.95 8.51
C ARG A 117 15.43 3.15 8.38
N ASP A 118 16.73 2.95 8.56
CA ASP A 118 17.73 4.03 8.55
C ASP A 118 17.95 4.57 7.14
N ILE A 119 18.02 3.67 6.15
CA ILE A 119 18.13 4.05 4.74
C ILE A 119 16.91 4.87 4.32
N ARG A 120 15.71 4.47 4.75
CA ARG A 120 14.47 5.20 4.43
C ARG A 120 14.46 6.63 4.97
N ILE A 121 14.94 6.83 6.19
CA ILE A 121 14.95 8.16 6.83
C ILE A 121 15.88 9.11 6.05
N LYS A 122 17.02 8.60 5.58
CA LYS A 122 18.00 9.41 4.83
C LYS A 122 17.52 9.72 3.40
N VAL A 123 17.06 8.72 2.64
CA VAL A 123 16.70 8.85 1.20
C VAL A 123 15.27 9.42 1.00
N LYS A 124 14.50 9.63 2.07
CA LYS A 124 13.11 10.15 2.04
C LYS A 124 12.15 9.39 1.09
N LEU A 125 12.39 8.10 0.86
CA LEU A 125 11.55 7.24 0.02
C LEU A 125 10.40 6.59 0.80
N SER A 126 9.34 6.19 0.09
CA SER A 126 8.32 5.31 0.67
C SER A 126 8.90 3.93 1.00
N ARG A 127 8.29 3.22 1.95
CA ARG A 127 8.73 1.86 2.34
C ARG A 127 8.74 0.91 1.15
N GLU A 128 7.74 1.01 0.28
CA GLU A 128 7.60 0.14 -0.90
C GLU A 128 8.66 0.44 -1.96
N HIS A 129 8.89 1.72 -2.25
CA HIS A 129 9.86 2.11 -3.26
C HIS A 129 11.28 1.69 -2.85
N LEU A 130 11.62 1.91 -1.57
CA LEU A 130 12.89 1.45 -1.02
C LEU A 130 13.02 -0.08 -1.03
N ALA A 131 11.95 -0.82 -0.70
CA ALA A 131 11.98 -2.28 -0.72
C ALA A 131 12.23 -2.83 -2.13
N ARG A 132 11.57 -2.25 -3.15
CA ARG A 132 11.79 -2.60 -4.57
C ARG A 132 13.23 -2.29 -5.00
N LEU A 133 13.73 -1.12 -4.63
CA LEU A 133 15.09 -0.67 -4.92
C LEU A 133 16.16 -1.60 -4.29
N LEU A 134 16.04 -1.88 -2.99
CA LEU A 134 16.95 -2.79 -2.29
C LEU A 134 16.89 -4.21 -2.84
N LYS A 135 15.70 -4.70 -3.22
CA LYS A 135 15.54 -6.01 -3.86
C LYS A 135 16.24 -6.04 -5.22
N LYS A 136 16.10 -4.99 -6.03
CA LYS A 136 16.77 -4.85 -7.32
C LYS A 136 18.30 -4.87 -7.15
N LEU A 137 18.84 -4.01 -6.30
CA LEU A 137 20.28 -3.91 -6.03
C LEU A 137 20.88 -5.21 -5.44
N TYR A 138 20.09 -5.95 -4.65
CA TYR A 138 20.47 -7.27 -4.17
C TYR A 138 20.53 -8.31 -5.30
N VAL A 139 19.54 -8.35 -6.19
CA VAL A 139 19.50 -9.28 -7.33
C VAL A 139 20.63 -8.98 -8.34
N GLU A 140 20.95 -7.71 -8.54
CA GLU A 140 22.07 -7.27 -9.38
C GLU A 140 23.44 -7.54 -8.72
N GLY A 141 23.45 -7.96 -7.44
CA GLY A 141 24.65 -8.31 -6.69
C GLY A 141 25.45 -7.11 -6.20
N TYR A 142 24.84 -5.94 -6.12
CA TYR A 142 25.47 -4.73 -5.56
C TYR A 142 25.37 -4.70 -4.03
N LEU A 143 24.34 -5.34 -3.45
CA LEU A 143 24.11 -5.39 -2.01
C LEU A 143 24.05 -6.83 -1.49
N GLU A 144 24.52 -7.01 -0.26
CA GLU A 144 24.29 -8.19 0.57
C GLU A 144 23.35 -7.82 1.72
N ARG A 145 22.56 -8.81 2.18
CA ARG A 145 21.72 -8.66 3.37
C ARG A 145 22.10 -9.70 4.41
N ASP A 146 22.26 -9.28 5.65
CA ASP A 146 22.39 -10.19 6.78
C ASP A 146 21.01 -10.61 7.25
N GLU A 147 20.71 -11.90 7.09
CA GLU A 147 19.45 -12.52 7.51
C GLU A 147 19.50 -13.07 8.95
N SER A 148 20.66 -13.00 9.60
CA SER A 148 20.89 -13.59 10.93
C SER A 148 20.05 -12.91 12.03
N LYS A 149 19.70 -11.63 11.85
CA LYS A 149 18.93 -10.83 12.81
C LYS A 149 17.90 -9.96 12.11
N LYS A 150 16.78 -9.71 12.78
CA LYS A 150 15.75 -8.74 12.33
C LYS A 150 15.87 -7.45 13.14
N PRO A 151 15.75 -6.27 12.52
CA PRO A 151 15.58 -6.02 11.08
C PRO A 151 16.85 -6.35 10.27
N TYR A 152 16.70 -6.79 9.02
CA TYR A 152 17.83 -7.12 8.15
C TYR A 152 18.74 -5.91 7.95
N LEU A 153 20.05 -6.17 7.97
CA LEU A 153 21.09 -5.19 7.69
C LEU A 153 21.56 -5.36 6.26
N TYR A 154 21.77 -4.26 5.56
CA TYR A 154 22.27 -4.23 4.19
C TYR A 154 23.71 -3.75 4.19
N ARG A 155 24.54 -4.38 3.37
CA ARG A 155 25.95 -4.03 3.17
C ARG A 155 26.28 -3.91 1.68
N LEU A 156 27.20 -3.01 1.37
CA LEU A 156 27.74 -2.83 0.02
C LEU A 156 28.75 -3.95 -0.32
N THR A 157 28.57 -4.58 -1.49
CA THR A 157 29.51 -5.57 -2.02
C THR A 157 30.65 -4.92 -2.81
N GLU A 158 31.69 -5.68 -3.14
CA GLU A 158 32.78 -5.20 -4.02
C GLU A 158 32.27 -4.77 -5.41
N LYS A 159 31.26 -5.47 -5.96
CA LYS A 159 30.61 -5.08 -7.21
C LYS A 159 29.90 -3.73 -7.08
N GLY A 160 29.22 -3.48 -5.95
CA GLY A 160 28.57 -2.20 -5.65
C GLY A 160 29.56 -1.06 -5.52
N LYS A 161 30.74 -1.30 -4.91
CA LYS A 161 31.82 -0.31 -4.80
C LYS A 161 32.40 0.07 -6.16
N ILE A 162 32.61 -0.91 -7.04
CA ILE A 162 33.10 -0.68 -8.41
C ILE A 162 32.08 0.10 -9.23
N LYS A 163 30.78 -0.20 -9.07
CA LYS A 163 29.70 0.50 -9.79
C LYS A 163 29.54 1.95 -9.35
N LEU A 164 29.96 2.29 -8.13
CA LEU A 164 29.89 3.66 -7.59
C LEU A 164 31.10 4.53 -7.98
N LYS A 165 32.21 3.91 -8.45
CA LYS A 165 33.47 4.57 -8.79
C LYS A 165 33.50 5.02 -10.24
#